data_AF-A0A3P3XR63-F1
#
_entry.id   AF-A0A3P3XR63-F1
#
_cell.length_a   1.000
_cell.length_b   1.000
_cell.length_c   1.000
_cell.angle_alpha   90.00
_cell.angle_beta   90.00
_cell.angle_gamma   90.00
#
_symmetry.space_group_name_H-M   'P 1'
#
loop_
_entity.id
_entity.type
_entity.pdbx_description
1 polymer ?
#
loop_
_entity_poly.entity_id
_entity_poly.type
_entity_poly.pdbx_seq_one_letter_code
_entity_poly.pdbx_strand_id
1 'polypeptide(L)'
;MNPILVGPLTVAGISTVLALIIAVLDKFLNNYGEVEISINGGEKKLQVKGGSPLLGTLAAENIFVPSACGGRGTCGACKCKIVSDVGPHLPTETPFMSQKEIESNIHLACQVKVRKNLEIELPRELFSIKKYKSHVEKIRDVTHDIKEVLFSLDDGEIEFVSGQYVQLVVPPYGEIKESVQRAYSMSSKPSERKHVELLIRLVPGGIATTYVHKFLKEGQAIELVGPFGEFRVHDTPAAMICVAGGSGMAPFKSIFHSLHETGAFPEKDIWYFFGARTSKDMFYLDELRELQAKWPRFHLVAALSEPSPEENWQGDTGLITDVLDRYLQTTVPKNDKGWEGYLCGSPGMINACINVMKKNGITEDKIYYDKFA
;
A
#
# COMPACT_ATOMS: atom_id res chain seq x y z
N MET A 1 45.80 28.07 36.18
CA MET A 1 44.77 27.65 35.20
C MET A 1 43.41 27.80 35.86
N ASN A 2 42.47 28.53 35.25
CA ASN A 2 41.16 28.82 35.83
C ASN A 2 40.35 27.51 35.98
N PRO A 3 39.99 27.07 37.20
CA PRO A 3 39.25 25.81 37.41
C PRO A 3 37.95 25.72 36.61
N ILE A 4 37.33 26.87 36.34
CA ILE A 4 36.09 27.02 35.55
C ILE A 4 36.32 26.61 34.07
N LEU A 5 37.54 26.76 33.55
CA LEU A 5 37.91 26.36 32.19
C LEU A 5 38.48 24.95 32.13
N VAL A 6 39.23 24.53 33.16
CA VAL A 6 39.88 23.21 33.19
C VAL A 6 38.86 22.09 33.26
N GLY A 7 37.84 22.19 34.13
CA GLY A 7 36.82 21.16 34.28
C GLY A 7 36.13 20.80 32.96
N PRO A 8 35.50 21.77 32.25
CA PRO A 8 34.84 21.53 30.98
C PRO A 8 35.77 20.99 29.89
N LEU A 9 37.02 21.50 29.78
CA LEU A 9 37.99 21.02 28.80
C LEU A 9 38.40 19.57 29.06
N THR A 10 38.56 19.18 30.32
CA THR A 10 38.91 17.81 30.69
C THR A 10 37.79 16.84 30.34
N VAL A 11 36.53 17.21 30.65
CA VAL A 11 35.35 16.42 30.29
C VAL A 11 35.21 16.30 28.77
N ALA A 12 35.32 17.41 28.04
CA ALA A 12 35.24 17.42 26.58
C ALA A 12 36.35 16.55 25.94
N GLY A 13 37.57 16.61 26.49
CA GLY A 13 38.68 15.76 26.05
C GLY A 13 38.40 14.27 26.24
N ILE A 14 37.95 13.87 27.45
CA ILE A 14 37.60 12.48 27.74
C ILE A 14 36.45 11.99 26.86
N SER A 15 35.39 12.80 26.70
CA SER A 15 34.25 12.46 25.84
C SER A 15 34.66 12.29 24.38
N THR A 16 35.55 13.14 23.88
CA THR A 16 36.07 13.06 22.50
C THR A 16 36.90 11.80 22.31
N VAL A 17 37.77 11.47 23.26
CA VAL A 17 38.58 10.24 23.21
C VAL A 17 37.69 9.00 23.25
N LEU A 18 36.68 8.97 24.13
CA LEU A 18 35.75 7.85 24.19
C LEU A 18 34.94 7.71 22.90
N ALA A 19 34.47 8.81 22.33
CA ALA A 19 33.76 8.81 21.04
C ALA A 19 34.66 8.29 19.91
N LEU A 20 35.94 8.68 19.88
CA LEU A 20 36.92 8.17 18.92
C LEU A 20 37.16 6.67 19.08
N ILE A 21 37.31 6.18 20.31
CA ILE A 21 37.48 4.74 20.56
C ILE A 21 36.26 3.96 20.06
N ILE A 22 35.05 4.43 20.36
CA ILE A 22 33.82 3.79 19.88
C ILE A 22 33.76 3.80 18.35
N ALA A 23 34.08 4.92 17.70
CA ALA A 23 34.08 5.01 16.24
C ALA A 23 35.10 4.07 15.58
N VAL A 24 36.28 3.90 16.19
CA VAL A 24 37.30 2.95 15.71
C VAL A 24 36.84 1.51 15.93
N LEU A 25 36.30 1.20 17.11
CA LEU A 25 35.78 -0.13 17.41
C LEU A 25 34.62 -0.51 16.49
N ASP A 26 33.69 0.40 16.23
CA ASP A 26 32.58 0.17 15.29
C ASP A 26 33.11 -0.11 13.88
N LYS A 27 34.12 0.64 13.42
CA LYS A 27 34.75 0.41 12.11
C LYS A 27 35.42 -0.96 11.99
N PHE A 28 35.97 -1.52 13.07
CA PHE A 28 36.63 -2.83 13.06
C PHE A 28 35.69 -4.00 13.34
N LEU A 29 34.81 -3.87 14.34
CA LEU A 29 33.91 -4.94 14.79
C LEU A 29 32.64 -5.07 13.94
N ASN A 30 32.17 -3.97 13.37
CA ASN A 30 30.94 -3.91 12.58
C ASN A 30 31.20 -3.98 11.07
N ASN A 31 32.44 -4.30 10.67
CA ASN A 31 32.80 -4.53 9.28
C ASN A 31 32.63 -6.00 8.92
N TYR A 32 31.43 -6.34 8.45
CA TYR A 32 31.08 -7.70 8.02
C TYR A 32 31.66 -8.08 6.65
N GLY A 33 32.44 -7.19 6.01
CA GLY A 33 33.03 -7.42 4.69
C GLY A 33 32.00 -7.42 3.56
N GLU A 34 32.43 -7.92 2.40
CA GLU A 34 31.54 -8.25 1.29
C GLU A 34 30.86 -9.59 1.56
N VAL A 35 29.56 -9.63 1.32
CA VAL A 35 28.71 -10.80 1.51
C VAL A 35 27.90 -11.04 0.24
N GLU A 36 27.71 -12.31 -0.10
CA GLU A 36 26.91 -12.71 -1.26
C GLU A 36 25.45 -12.94 -0.86
N ILE A 37 24.52 -12.33 -1.60
CA ILE A 37 23.10 -12.67 -1.53
C ILE A 37 22.73 -13.44 -2.82
N SER A 38 22.38 -14.71 -2.66
CA SER A 38 21.84 -15.56 -3.72
C SER A 38 20.32 -15.52 -3.70
N ILE A 39 19.70 -15.23 -4.83
CA ILE A 39 18.25 -15.12 -4.97
C ILE A 39 17.73 -16.24 -5.89
N ASN A 40 16.67 -16.91 -5.46
CA ASN A 40 15.96 -17.95 -6.22
C ASN A 40 16.91 -19.07 -6.71
N GLY A 41 17.69 -19.66 -5.81
CA GLY A 41 18.63 -20.74 -6.17
C GLY A 41 19.81 -20.29 -7.03
N GLY A 42 20.15 -19.00 -7.01
CA GLY A 42 21.30 -18.45 -7.72
C GLY A 42 20.98 -17.86 -9.10
N GLU A 43 19.71 -17.72 -9.48
CA GLU A 43 19.28 -16.98 -10.68
C GLU A 43 19.86 -15.56 -10.69
N LYS A 44 19.95 -14.92 -9.51
CA LYS A 44 20.59 -13.62 -9.32
C LYS A 44 21.51 -13.67 -8.11
N LYS A 45 22.73 -13.16 -8.28
CA LYS A 45 23.72 -13.04 -7.20
C LYS A 45 24.11 -11.58 -7.03
N LEU A 46 24.13 -11.13 -5.79
CA LEU A 46 24.50 -9.77 -5.42
C LEU A 46 25.70 -9.81 -4.49
N GLN A 47 26.71 -9.01 -4.80
CA GLN A 47 27.84 -8.79 -3.91
C GLN A 47 27.64 -7.45 -3.23
N VAL A 48 27.40 -7.48 -1.91
CA VAL A 48 26.99 -6.30 -1.15
C VAL A 48 27.81 -6.16 0.12
N LYS A 49 27.88 -4.94 0.64
CA LYS A 49 28.52 -4.70 1.93
C LYS A 49 27.61 -5.16 3.07
N GLY A 50 28.11 -6.02 3.94
CA GLY A 50 27.38 -6.50 5.11
C GLY A 50 27.14 -5.41 6.18
N GLY A 51 26.16 -5.64 7.04
CA GLY A 51 25.82 -4.82 8.22
C GLY A 51 24.46 -4.12 8.12
N SER A 52 23.98 -3.84 6.90
CA SER A 52 22.70 -3.19 6.65
C SER A 52 21.51 -4.16 6.70
N PRO A 53 20.29 -3.67 6.98
CA PRO A 53 19.07 -4.47 6.84
C PRO A 53 18.85 -4.93 5.40
N LEU A 54 18.37 -6.17 5.23
CA LEU A 54 18.14 -6.80 3.92
C LEU A 54 17.25 -5.94 3.01
N LEU A 55 16.21 -5.30 3.54
CA LEU A 55 15.34 -4.40 2.78
C LEU A 55 16.13 -3.27 2.08
N GLY A 56 17.00 -2.59 2.83
CA GLY A 56 17.79 -1.47 2.30
C GLY A 56 18.87 -1.95 1.33
N THR A 57 19.48 -3.09 1.64
CA THR A 57 20.49 -3.74 0.78
C THR A 57 19.90 -4.15 -0.56
N LEU A 58 18.70 -4.75 -0.59
CA LEU A 58 18.01 -5.10 -1.83
C LEU A 58 17.61 -3.85 -2.63
N ALA A 59 17.11 -2.82 -1.95
CA ALA A 59 16.72 -1.57 -2.60
C ALA A 59 17.90 -0.86 -3.29
N ALA A 60 19.10 -0.91 -2.69
CA ALA A 60 20.32 -0.37 -3.29
C ALA A 60 20.69 -1.08 -4.61
N GLU A 61 20.37 -2.37 -4.72
CA GLU A 61 20.57 -3.20 -5.91
C GLU A 61 19.36 -3.20 -6.87
N ASN A 62 18.47 -2.21 -6.72
CA ASN A 62 17.22 -2.04 -7.49
C ASN A 62 16.26 -3.23 -7.40
N ILE A 63 16.22 -3.91 -6.25
CA ILE A 63 15.23 -4.94 -5.93
C ILE A 63 14.35 -4.41 -4.80
N PHE A 64 13.12 -4.05 -5.14
CA PHE A 64 12.21 -3.40 -4.20
C PHE A 64 11.24 -4.42 -3.60
N VAL A 65 11.39 -4.66 -2.30
CA VAL A 65 10.43 -5.46 -1.51
C VAL A 65 9.38 -4.50 -0.91
N PRO A 66 8.08 -4.85 -0.90
CA PRO A 66 7.04 -3.98 -0.36
C PRO A 66 7.33 -3.51 1.07
N SER A 67 7.23 -2.20 1.33
CA SER A 67 7.50 -1.66 2.67
C SER A 67 6.74 -0.36 2.94
N ALA A 68 5.53 -0.46 3.50
CA ALA A 68 4.72 0.74 3.81
C ALA A 68 5.30 1.59 4.95
N CYS A 69 6.12 1.01 5.83
CA CYS A 69 6.70 1.73 6.97
C CYS A 69 8.10 2.30 6.71
N GLY A 70 8.73 2.01 5.56
CA GLY A 70 10.12 2.40 5.28
C GLY A 70 11.15 1.66 6.13
N GLY A 71 10.84 0.44 6.56
CA GLY A 71 11.77 -0.42 7.31
C GLY A 71 11.75 -0.29 8.84
N ARG A 72 10.74 0.39 9.41
CA ARG A 72 10.56 0.53 10.86
C ARG A 72 10.00 -0.71 11.58
N GLY A 73 9.70 -1.79 10.85
CA GLY A 73 9.19 -3.03 11.44
C GLY A 73 7.74 -2.96 11.95
N THR A 74 6.92 -2.02 11.45
CA THR A 74 5.55 -1.79 11.98
C THR A 74 4.42 -2.16 11.02
N CYS A 75 4.71 -2.53 9.78
CA CYS A 75 3.68 -2.79 8.76
C CYS A 75 3.55 -4.26 8.33
N GLY A 76 4.53 -5.11 8.62
CA GLY A 76 4.51 -6.52 8.20
C GLY A 76 4.57 -6.80 6.69
N ALA A 77 4.75 -5.78 5.83
CA ALA A 77 4.67 -5.95 4.37
C ALA A 77 5.93 -6.53 3.72
N CYS A 78 7.11 -6.30 4.30
CA CYS A 78 8.39 -6.67 3.70
C CYS A 78 8.77 -8.15 3.92
N LYS A 79 7.80 -9.06 3.76
CA LYS A 79 8.01 -10.49 3.95
C LYS A 79 8.94 -11.03 2.87
N CYS A 80 9.95 -11.77 3.30
CA CYS A 80 10.93 -12.42 2.44
C CYS A 80 11.19 -13.81 2.99
N LYS A 81 11.17 -14.82 2.13
CA LYS A 81 11.58 -16.17 2.51
C LYS A 81 13.09 -16.24 2.49
N ILE A 82 13.67 -16.73 3.58
CA ILE A 82 15.11 -16.86 3.72
C ILE A 82 15.43 -18.35 3.81
N VAL A 83 16.29 -18.86 2.93
CA VAL A 83 16.70 -20.27 2.92
C VAL A 83 17.84 -20.49 3.92
N SER A 84 18.71 -19.49 4.07
CA SER A 84 19.80 -19.51 5.05
C SER A 84 19.31 -19.32 6.49
N ASP A 85 20.07 -19.85 7.44
CA ASP A 85 19.84 -19.61 8.87
C ASP A 85 20.22 -18.17 9.26
N VAL A 86 19.23 -17.38 9.70
CA VAL A 86 19.38 -16.00 10.19
C VAL A 86 19.09 -15.86 11.68
N GLY A 87 18.91 -16.99 12.39
CA GLY A 87 18.48 -17.01 13.78
C GLY A 87 16.96 -16.90 13.95
N PRO A 88 16.48 -16.78 15.21
CA PRO A 88 15.05 -16.77 15.50
C PRO A 88 14.39 -15.45 15.07
N HIS A 89 13.08 -15.51 14.80
CA HIS A 89 12.25 -14.32 14.58
C HIS A 89 12.32 -13.36 15.76
N LEU A 90 12.47 -12.07 15.45
CA LEU A 90 12.51 -11.02 16.45
C LEU A 90 11.09 -10.72 16.98
N PRO A 91 10.96 -10.20 18.22
CA PRO A 91 9.66 -9.76 18.75
C PRO A 91 8.95 -8.68 17.92
N THR A 92 9.69 -7.97 17.05
CA THR A 92 9.14 -7.01 16.09
C THR A 92 8.50 -7.70 14.88
N GLU A 93 8.84 -8.95 14.61
CA GLU A 93 8.33 -9.73 13.48
C GLU A 93 7.14 -10.59 13.87
N THR A 94 7.17 -11.22 15.04
CA THR A 94 6.18 -12.22 15.48
C THR A 94 4.72 -11.75 15.40
N PRO A 95 4.34 -10.48 15.66
CA PRO A 95 2.95 -10.05 15.53
C PRO A 95 2.41 -10.06 14.09
N PHE A 96 3.29 -10.10 13.09
CA PHE A 96 2.94 -10.03 11.66
C PHE A 96 3.08 -11.38 10.94
N MET A 97 3.47 -12.44 11.66
CA MET A 97 3.74 -13.76 11.09
C MET A 97 2.70 -14.77 11.55
N SER A 98 2.20 -15.55 10.59
CA SER A 98 1.46 -16.77 10.87
C SER A 98 2.40 -17.93 11.19
N GLN A 99 1.87 -18.97 11.83
CA GLN A 99 2.64 -20.17 12.16
C GLN A 99 3.28 -20.82 10.92
N LYS A 100 2.54 -20.89 9.80
CA LYS A 100 3.05 -21.43 8.53
C LYS A 100 4.22 -20.61 7.96
N GLU A 101 4.17 -19.29 8.14
CA GLU A 101 5.24 -18.39 7.67
C GLU A 101 6.51 -18.55 8.50
N ILE A 102 6.37 -18.70 9.82
CA ILE A 102 7.49 -18.99 10.72
C ILE A 102 8.14 -20.32 10.34
N GLU A 103 7.35 -21.38 10.14
CA GLU A 103 7.83 -22.71 9.73
C GLU A 103 8.49 -22.70 8.35
N SER A 104 8.08 -21.78 7.47
CA SER A 104 8.68 -21.60 6.13
C SER A 104 9.88 -20.64 6.13
N ASN A 105 10.37 -20.24 7.31
CA ASN A 105 11.48 -19.30 7.50
C ASN A 105 11.28 -17.95 6.78
N ILE A 106 10.05 -17.43 6.82
CA ILE A 106 9.71 -16.09 6.32
C ILE A 106 10.03 -15.06 7.40
N HIS A 107 10.78 -14.03 7.02
CA HIS A 107 11.19 -12.92 7.88
C HIS A 107 10.77 -11.57 7.28
N LEU A 108 10.76 -10.54 8.11
CA LEU A 108 10.68 -9.16 7.64
C LEU A 108 12.07 -8.73 7.17
N ALA A 109 12.23 -8.48 5.86
CA ALA A 109 13.49 -8.04 5.26
C ALA A 109 14.08 -6.78 5.94
N CYS A 110 13.25 -5.91 6.51
CA CYS A 110 13.74 -4.74 7.24
C CYS A 110 14.34 -5.03 8.62
N GLN A 111 14.05 -6.20 9.20
CA GLN A 111 14.52 -6.60 10.53
C GLN A 111 15.73 -7.55 10.45
N VAL A 112 15.96 -8.18 9.30
CA VAL A 112 17.10 -9.07 9.06
C VAL A 112 18.32 -8.27 8.65
N LYS A 113 19.42 -8.36 9.42
CA LYS A 113 20.71 -7.75 9.06
C LYS A 113 21.57 -8.72 8.24
N VAL A 114 22.09 -8.25 7.10
CA VAL A 114 22.95 -9.05 6.22
C VAL A 114 24.36 -9.11 6.80
N ARG A 115 24.69 -10.17 7.55
CA ARG A 115 25.99 -10.31 8.24
C ARG A 115 26.92 -11.38 7.66
N LYS A 116 26.35 -12.28 6.87
CA LYS A 116 27.01 -13.42 6.21
C LYS A 116 26.30 -13.66 4.88
N ASN A 117 26.82 -14.56 4.06
CA ASN A 117 26.16 -14.94 2.81
C ASN A 117 24.74 -15.44 3.10
N LEU A 118 23.78 -15.00 2.28
CA LEU A 118 22.37 -15.32 2.42
C LEU A 118 21.83 -15.90 1.13
N GLU A 119 20.97 -16.90 1.26
CA GLU A 119 20.11 -17.39 0.20
C GLU A 119 18.66 -17.02 0.53
N ILE A 120 17.99 -16.38 -0.43
CA ILE A 120 16.61 -15.89 -0.28
C ILE A 120 15.76 -16.29 -1.49
N GLU A 121 14.44 -16.34 -1.28
CA GLU A 121 13.46 -16.51 -2.35
C GLU A 121 12.55 -15.29 -2.42
N LEU A 122 12.41 -14.74 -3.63
CA LEU A 122 11.56 -13.59 -3.91
C LEU A 122 10.59 -13.90 -5.06
N PRO A 123 9.33 -13.44 -4.97
CA PRO A 123 8.39 -13.48 -6.08
C PRO A 123 8.98 -12.78 -7.31
N ARG A 124 8.80 -13.39 -8.49
CA ARG A 124 9.43 -12.90 -9.73
C ARG A 124 8.91 -11.53 -10.15
N GLU A 125 7.68 -11.21 -9.74
CA GLU A 125 7.03 -9.92 -9.96
C GLU A 125 7.84 -8.76 -9.35
N LEU A 126 8.57 -9.01 -8.25
CA LEU A 126 9.38 -7.98 -7.58
C LEU A 126 10.57 -7.50 -8.42
N PHE A 127 11.03 -8.29 -9.40
CA PHE A 127 12.11 -7.87 -10.29
C PHE A 127 11.65 -6.89 -11.37
N SER A 128 10.34 -6.76 -11.59
CA SER A 128 9.75 -5.79 -12.52
C SER A 128 9.47 -4.44 -11.86
N ILE A 129 9.63 -4.33 -10.54
CA ILE A 129 9.38 -3.11 -9.79
C ILE A 129 10.45 -2.08 -10.11
N LYS A 130 10.03 -0.84 -10.36
CA LYS A 130 10.92 0.26 -10.68
C LYS A 130 10.65 1.45 -9.78
N LYS A 131 11.68 2.29 -9.69
CA LYS A 131 11.58 3.63 -9.13
C LYS A 131 11.43 4.61 -10.28
N TYR A 132 10.38 5.42 -10.24
CA TYR A 132 10.07 6.41 -11.26
C TYR A 132 10.34 7.81 -10.71
N LYS A 133 10.96 8.64 -11.54
CA LYS A 133 10.95 10.10 -11.39
C LYS A 133 9.68 10.62 -12.03
N SER A 134 9.01 11.53 -11.36
CA SER A 134 7.75 12.10 -11.80
C SER A 134 7.60 13.51 -11.29
N HIS A 135 6.63 14.23 -11.85
CA HIS A 135 6.18 15.50 -11.30
C HIS A 135 4.67 15.50 -11.13
N VAL A 136 4.20 16.33 -10.20
CA VAL A 136 2.77 16.54 -9.99
C VAL A 136 2.21 17.34 -11.17
N GLU A 137 1.37 16.71 -11.97
CA GLU A 137 0.70 17.38 -13.09
C GLU A 137 -0.50 18.19 -12.60
N LYS A 138 -1.32 17.60 -11.71
CA LYS A 138 -2.55 18.21 -11.25
C LYS A 138 -2.93 17.78 -9.84
N ILE A 139 -3.47 18.70 -9.04
CA ILE A 139 -4.07 18.42 -7.75
C ILE A 139 -5.52 18.91 -7.74
N ARG A 140 -6.47 18.05 -7.36
CA ARG A 140 -7.88 18.40 -7.20
C ARG A 140 -8.39 17.95 -5.84
N ASP A 141 -9.05 18.85 -5.12
CA ASP A 141 -9.83 18.48 -3.93
C ASP A 141 -11.12 17.81 -4.39
N VAL A 142 -11.29 16.53 -4.05
CA VAL A 142 -12.49 15.75 -4.44
C VAL A 142 -13.51 15.66 -3.31
N THR A 143 -13.03 15.73 -2.06
CA THR A 143 -13.85 15.95 -0.86
C THR A 143 -13.13 16.96 0.03
N HIS A 144 -13.68 17.22 1.21
CA HIS A 144 -13.04 18.05 2.23
C HIS A 144 -11.72 17.46 2.79
N ASP A 145 -11.50 16.15 2.65
CA ASP A 145 -10.34 15.44 3.19
C ASP A 145 -9.66 14.48 2.20
N ILE A 146 -10.08 14.42 0.93
CA ILE A 146 -9.43 13.61 -0.11
C ILE A 146 -8.98 14.51 -1.26
N LYS A 147 -7.71 14.35 -1.64
CA LYS A 147 -7.13 14.95 -2.85
C LYS A 147 -6.94 13.87 -3.92
N GLU A 148 -7.36 14.16 -5.14
CA GLU A 148 -6.88 13.49 -6.34
C GLU A 148 -5.57 14.15 -6.76
N VAL A 149 -4.53 13.35 -6.96
CA VAL A 149 -3.24 13.82 -7.43
C VAL A 149 -2.83 13.01 -8.66
N LEU A 150 -2.62 13.72 -9.75
CA LEU A 150 -2.12 13.17 -11.01
C LEU A 150 -0.62 13.43 -11.10
N PHE A 151 0.14 12.37 -11.31
CA PHE A 151 1.58 12.41 -11.52
C PHE A 151 1.89 12.02 -12.96
N SER A 152 2.71 12.83 -13.64
CA SER A 152 3.28 12.47 -14.95
C SER A 152 4.68 11.90 -14.73
N LEU A 153 4.96 10.73 -15.30
CA LEU A 153 6.28 10.10 -15.25
C LEU A 153 7.23 10.85 -16.19
N ASP A 154 8.41 11.21 -15.69
CA ASP A 154 9.41 11.95 -16.47
C ASP A 154 10.07 11.03 -17.52
N ASP A 155 10.35 9.79 -17.11
CA ASP A 155 11.01 8.77 -17.92
C ASP A 155 10.29 7.43 -17.81
N GLY A 156 10.14 6.75 -18.96
CA GLY A 156 9.59 5.41 -19.03
C GLY A 156 8.07 5.33 -18.92
N GLU A 157 7.60 4.11 -18.66
CA GLU A 157 6.20 3.74 -18.56
C GLU A 157 6.02 2.78 -17.38
N ILE A 158 4.89 2.91 -16.68
CA ILE A 158 4.47 1.96 -15.66
C ILE A 158 3.49 0.95 -16.26
N GLU A 159 3.83 -0.33 -16.18
CA GLU A 159 2.94 -1.43 -16.55
C GLU A 159 2.43 -2.07 -15.27
N PHE A 160 1.12 -2.02 -15.04
CA PHE A 160 0.49 -2.51 -13.82
C PHE A 160 -0.86 -3.18 -14.10
N VAL A 161 -1.34 -3.96 -13.14
CA VAL A 161 -2.69 -4.54 -13.13
C VAL A 161 -3.60 -3.65 -12.29
N SER A 162 -4.80 -3.35 -12.79
CA SER A 162 -5.77 -2.53 -12.05
C SER A 162 -6.06 -3.12 -10.66
N GLY A 163 -5.97 -2.27 -9.64
CA GLY A 163 -6.04 -2.65 -8.22
C GLY A 163 -4.69 -2.67 -7.51
N GLN A 164 -3.58 -2.61 -8.26
CA GLN A 164 -2.24 -2.40 -7.69
C GLN A 164 -2.02 -0.99 -7.13
N TYR A 165 -0.96 -0.84 -6.36
CA TYR A 165 -0.57 0.41 -5.70
C TYR A 165 0.88 0.80 -6.02
N VAL A 166 1.21 2.06 -5.76
CA VAL A 166 2.59 2.57 -5.74
C VAL A 166 2.92 3.10 -4.36
N GLN A 167 4.21 3.24 -4.08
CA GLN A 167 4.69 3.92 -2.90
C GLN A 167 5.13 5.34 -3.27
N LEU A 168 4.47 6.34 -2.66
CA LEU A 168 4.85 7.74 -2.75
C LEU A 168 6.04 7.99 -1.82
N VAL A 169 7.15 8.48 -2.37
CA VAL A 169 8.34 8.86 -1.60
C VAL A 169 8.22 10.33 -1.22
N VAL A 170 7.85 10.58 0.02
CA VAL A 170 7.70 11.92 0.58
C VAL A 170 9.05 12.42 1.09
N PRO A 171 9.57 13.56 0.57
CA PRO A 171 10.85 14.11 1.00
C PRO A 171 10.75 14.67 2.43
N PRO A 172 11.89 14.95 3.10
CA PRO A 172 11.91 15.69 4.34
C PRO A 172 11.19 17.04 4.22
N TYR A 173 10.37 17.39 5.21
CA TYR A 173 9.64 18.66 5.26
C TYR A 173 9.36 19.08 6.71
N GLY A 174 9.41 20.38 6.98
CA GLY A 174 9.19 20.92 8.33
C GLY A 174 10.09 20.27 9.39
N GLU A 175 9.47 19.61 10.37
CA GLU A 175 10.15 18.88 11.45
C GLU A 175 10.58 17.46 11.04
N ILE A 176 10.02 16.91 9.97
CA ILE A 176 10.32 15.57 9.48
C ILE A 176 11.64 15.61 8.71
N LYS A 177 12.69 15.03 9.31
CA LYS A 177 14.07 15.09 8.77
C LYS A 177 14.42 13.98 7.80
N GLU A 178 13.61 12.93 7.76
CA GLU A 178 13.84 11.75 6.93
C GLU A 178 12.77 11.62 5.85
N SER A 179 13.16 11.06 4.71
CA SER A 179 12.21 10.66 3.67
C SER A 179 11.32 9.53 4.19
N VAL A 180 10.03 9.56 3.85
CA VAL A 180 9.09 8.50 4.20
C VAL A 180 8.38 7.97 2.96
N GLN A 181 8.13 6.67 2.94
CA GLN A 181 7.37 6.04 1.86
C GLN A 181 6.02 5.59 2.38
N ARG A 182 4.95 5.77 1.59
CA ARG A 182 3.61 5.26 1.90
C ARG A 182 2.93 4.72 0.65
N ALA A 183 2.21 3.60 0.83
CA ALA A 183 1.46 2.95 -0.22
C ALA A 183 0.16 3.70 -0.52
N TYR A 184 -0.15 3.86 -1.81
CA TYR A 184 -1.40 4.41 -2.31
C TYR A 184 -1.82 3.66 -3.57
N SER A 185 -3.04 3.10 -3.54
CA SER A 185 -3.61 2.37 -4.68
C SER A 185 -3.83 3.31 -5.86
N MET A 186 -3.48 2.83 -7.05
CA MET A 186 -3.63 3.60 -8.27
C MET A 186 -5.09 3.66 -8.67
N SER A 187 -5.56 4.86 -9.00
CA SER A 187 -6.89 5.12 -9.52
C SER A 187 -6.92 5.39 -11.03
N SER A 188 -5.75 5.60 -11.65
CA SER A 188 -5.58 5.66 -13.11
C SER A 188 -5.76 4.29 -13.76
N LYS A 189 -5.99 4.29 -15.07
CA LYS A 189 -6.17 3.06 -15.84
C LYS A 189 -4.82 2.45 -16.23
N PRO A 190 -4.68 1.12 -16.32
CA PRO A 190 -3.46 0.49 -16.84
C PRO A 190 -3.03 0.94 -18.24
N SER A 191 -3.96 1.44 -19.07
CA SER A 191 -3.65 1.99 -20.39
C SER A 191 -2.97 3.37 -20.33
N GLU A 192 -3.06 4.10 -19.22
CA GLU A 192 -2.47 5.42 -19.02
C GLU A 192 -1.03 5.31 -18.50
N ARG A 193 -0.17 4.62 -19.26
CA ARG A 193 1.16 4.17 -18.82
C ARG A 193 2.16 5.25 -18.40
N LYS A 194 1.90 6.52 -18.72
CA LYS A 194 2.73 7.67 -18.34
C LYS A 194 2.16 8.48 -17.18
N HIS A 195 0.98 8.12 -16.69
CA HIS A 195 0.29 8.84 -15.65
C HIS A 195 -0.10 7.91 -14.50
N VAL A 196 0.15 8.38 -13.29
CA VAL A 196 -0.31 7.72 -12.06
C VAL A 196 -1.27 8.66 -11.37
N GLU A 197 -2.49 8.22 -11.14
CA GLU A 197 -3.48 8.98 -10.36
C GLU A 197 -3.67 8.30 -9.01
N LEU A 198 -3.67 9.09 -7.92
CA LEU A 198 -3.87 8.63 -6.56
C LEU A 198 -4.99 9.42 -5.88
N LEU A 199 -5.80 8.74 -5.05
CA LEU A 199 -6.75 9.39 -4.15
C LEU A 199 -6.23 9.33 -2.71
N ILE A 200 -5.82 10.47 -2.18
CA ILE A 200 -5.08 10.57 -0.92
C ILE A 200 -5.95 11.27 0.13
N ARG A 201 -6.43 10.48 1.09
CA ARG A 201 -7.15 10.99 2.26
C ARG A 201 -6.20 11.61 3.29
N LEU A 202 -6.57 12.76 3.85
CA LEU A 202 -5.88 13.37 4.98
C LEU A 202 -6.12 12.54 6.24
N VAL A 203 -5.03 12.05 6.83
CA VAL A 203 -5.05 11.42 8.15
C VAL A 203 -4.48 12.43 9.14
N PRO A 204 -5.22 12.85 10.18
CA PRO A 204 -4.70 13.76 11.19
C PRO A 204 -3.39 13.25 11.80
N GLY A 205 -2.35 14.08 11.78
CA GLY A 205 -1.00 13.71 12.25
C GLY A 205 -0.22 12.77 11.30
N GLY A 206 -0.82 12.34 10.19
CA GLY A 206 -0.16 11.48 9.21
C GLY A 206 0.91 12.24 8.44
N ILE A 207 2.13 11.70 8.39
CA ILE A 207 3.28 12.36 7.74
C ILE A 207 3.03 12.55 6.23
N ALA A 208 2.84 11.46 5.49
CA ALA A 208 2.71 11.53 4.04
C ALA A 208 1.44 12.28 3.59
N THR A 209 0.31 12.05 4.27
CA THR A 209 -0.96 12.68 3.93
C THR A 209 -0.93 14.18 4.26
N THR A 210 -0.30 14.59 5.37
CA THR A 210 -0.08 16.01 5.67
C THR A 210 0.79 16.68 4.61
N TYR A 211 1.85 16.01 4.14
CA TYR A 211 2.68 16.52 3.06
C TYR A 211 1.87 16.79 1.79
N VAL A 212 1.11 15.79 1.32
CA VAL A 212 0.25 15.91 0.13
C VAL A 212 -0.77 17.04 0.29
N HIS A 213 -1.37 17.17 1.47
CA HIS A 213 -2.44 18.13 1.68
C HIS A 213 -1.98 19.57 1.91
N LYS A 214 -0.78 19.78 2.45
CA LYS A 214 -0.31 21.11 2.88
C LYS A 214 0.93 21.64 2.15
N PHE A 215 1.75 20.76 1.59
CA PHE A 215 3.08 21.12 1.07
C PHE A 215 3.26 20.81 -0.40
N LEU A 216 2.65 19.73 -0.89
CA LEU A 216 2.74 19.32 -2.29
C LEU A 216 2.08 20.36 -3.21
N LYS A 217 2.75 20.68 -4.32
CA LYS A 217 2.28 21.62 -5.34
C LYS A 217 2.38 21.01 -6.73
N GLU A 218 1.55 21.49 -7.64
CA GLU A 218 1.68 21.21 -9.07
C GLU A 218 3.06 21.65 -9.59
N GLY A 219 3.61 20.89 -10.52
CA GLY A 219 4.97 21.01 -11.06
C GLY A 219 6.08 20.45 -10.16
N GLN A 220 5.78 20.03 -8.93
CA GLN A 220 6.80 19.55 -8.00
C GLN A 220 7.28 18.14 -8.36
N ALA A 221 8.60 17.93 -8.39
CA ALA A 221 9.20 16.61 -8.56
C ALA A 221 8.94 15.70 -7.34
N ILE A 222 8.62 14.44 -7.60
CA ILE A 222 8.31 13.42 -6.61
C ILE A 222 8.67 12.05 -7.16
N GLU A 223 9.04 11.11 -6.28
CA GLU A 223 9.38 9.76 -6.69
C GLU A 223 8.25 8.79 -6.34
N LEU A 224 8.01 7.83 -7.24
CA LEU A 224 7.08 6.73 -7.06
C LEU A 224 7.85 5.40 -7.16
N VAL A 225 7.48 4.41 -6.36
CA VAL A 225 8.05 3.05 -6.45
C VAL A 225 6.91 2.06 -6.65
N GLY A 226 7.00 1.20 -7.65
CA GLY A 226 5.96 0.20 -7.91
C GLY A 226 6.02 -0.41 -9.31
N PRO A 227 4.94 -1.08 -9.75
CA PRO A 227 3.67 -1.28 -9.04
C PRO A 227 3.68 -2.50 -8.09
N PHE A 228 3.02 -2.39 -6.95
CA PHE A 228 2.92 -3.48 -5.96
C PHE A 228 1.47 -3.96 -5.78
N GLY A 229 1.32 -5.12 -5.17
CA GLY A 229 0.03 -5.61 -4.68
C GLY A 229 -0.57 -6.72 -5.52
N GLU A 230 -1.39 -7.53 -4.85
CA GLU A 230 -2.07 -8.71 -5.40
C GLU A 230 -3.58 -8.50 -5.55
N PHE A 231 -4.09 -7.31 -5.18
CA PHE A 231 -5.51 -7.00 -5.31
C PHE A 231 -5.84 -6.78 -6.79
N ARG A 232 -6.43 -7.80 -7.42
CA ARG A 232 -6.81 -7.82 -8.83
C ARG A 232 -8.08 -8.63 -9.03
N VAL A 233 -8.71 -8.44 -10.19
CA VAL A 233 -9.85 -9.26 -10.62
C VAL A 233 -9.38 -10.67 -10.95
N HIS A 234 -10.10 -11.69 -10.46
CA HIS A 234 -9.82 -13.09 -10.74
C HIS A 234 -10.60 -13.59 -11.96
N ASP A 235 -9.99 -14.45 -12.78
CA ASP A 235 -10.62 -14.99 -13.99
C ASP A 235 -11.63 -16.10 -13.67
N THR A 236 -12.82 -15.70 -13.25
CA THR A 236 -13.94 -16.58 -12.92
C THR A 236 -15.25 -15.97 -13.39
N PRO A 237 -16.31 -16.78 -13.59
CA PRO A 237 -17.63 -16.26 -13.93
C PRO A 237 -18.40 -15.70 -12.72
N ALA A 238 -17.86 -15.81 -11.50
CA ALA A 238 -18.52 -15.35 -10.27
C ALA A 238 -18.77 -13.84 -10.30
N ALA A 239 -19.92 -13.40 -9.79
CA ALA A 239 -20.24 -11.98 -9.70
C ALA A 239 -19.33 -11.29 -8.66
N MET A 240 -18.91 -10.07 -8.97
CA MET A 240 -18.04 -9.26 -8.12
C MET A 240 -18.88 -8.43 -7.16
N ILE A 241 -18.72 -8.67 -5.86
CA ILE A 241 -19.33 -7.89 -4.79
C ILE A 241 -18.26 -6.97 -4.23
N CYS A 242 -18.22 -5.75 -4.74
CA CYS A 242 -17.22 -4.74 -4.45
C CYS A 242 -17.72 -3.80 -3.33
N VAL A 243 -16.94 -3.59 -2.28
CA VAL A 243 -17.30 -2.62 -1.21
C VAL A 243 -16.14 -1.67 -0.95
N ALA A 244 -16.43 -0.37 -0.96
CA ALA A 244 -15.47 0.67 -0.66
C ALA A 244 -15.99 1.72 0.31
N GLY A 245 -15.04 2.38 1.01
CA GLY A 245 -15.29 3.58 1.79
C GLY A 245 -14.13 4.55 1.72
N GLY A 246 -14.44 5.84 1.59
CA GLY A 246 -13.44 6.92 1.47
C GLY A 246 -12.48 6.70 0.29
N SER A 247 -11.17 6.88 0.53
CA SER A 247 -10.15 6.67 -0.49
C SER A 247 -10.02 5.21 -0.97
N GLY A 248 -10.70 4.26 -0.33
CA GLY A 248 -10.79 2.87 -0.80
C GLY A 248 -11.49 2.73 -2.16
N MET A 249 -12.08 3.80 -2.69
CA MET A 249 -12.56 3.87 -4.07
C MET A 249 -11.42 3.80 -5.11
N ALA A 250 -10.20 4.22 -4.77
CA ALA A 250 -9.10 4.34 -5.73
C ALA A 250 -8.86 3.09 -6.60
N PRO A 251 -8.62 1.88 -6.03
CA PRO A 251 -8.41 0.70 -6.85
C PRO A 251 -9.64 0.32 -7.67
N PHE A 252 -10.85 0.59 -7.17
CA PHE A 252 -12.09 0.30 -7.90
C PHE A 252 -12.28 1.21 -9.11
N LYS A 253 -11.90 2.49 -9.02
CA LYS A 253 -11.88 3.38 -10.20
C LYS A 253 -10.99 2.77 -11.29
N SER A 254 -9.76 2.37 -10.93
CA SER A 254 -8.84 1.72 -11.88
C SER A 254 -9.45 0.43 -12.48
N ILE A 255 -10.02 -0.44 -11.63
CA ILE A 255 -10.63 -1.71 -12.05
C ILE A 255 -11.80 -1.47 -13.00
N PHE A 256 -12.81 -0.67 -12.61
CA PHE A 256 -14.02 -0.53 -13.40
C PHE A 256 -13.76 0.10 -14.77
N HIS A 257 -12.93 1.14 -14.83
CA HIS A 257 -12.57 1.76 -16.09
C HIS A 257 -11.71 0.83 -16.96
N SER A 258 -10.78 0.06 -16.38
CA SER A 258 -9.99 -0.94 -17.10
C SER A 258 -10.87 -2.04 -17.69
N LEU A 259 -11.81 -2.59 -16.90
CA LEU A 259 -12.74 -3.61 -17.34
C LEU A 259 -13.67 -3.11 -18.45
N HIS A 260 -14.20 -1.89 -18.30
CA HIS A 260 -15.08 -1.29 -19.30
C HIS A 260 -14.33 -1.00 -20.61
N GLU A 261 -13.10 -0.50 -20.54
CA GLU A 261 -12.27 -0.17 -21.71
C GLU A 261 -11.83 -1.43 -22.48
N THR A 262 -11.41 -2.49 -21.76
CA THR A 262 -10.86 -3.70 -22.38
C THR A 262 -11.93 -4.75 -22.74
N GLY A 263 -13.11 -4.67 -22.14
CA GLY A 263 -14.13 -5.72 -22.25
C GLY A 263 -13.76 -7.02 -21.51
N ALA A 264 -12.75 -7.00 -20.65
CA ALA A 264 -12.27 -8.16 -19.91
C ALA A 264 -13.36 -8.76 -18.99
N PHE A 265 -13.30 -10.09 -18.82
CA PHE A 265 -14.26 -10.87 -18.03
C PHE A 265 -15.73 -10.59 -18.41
N PRO A 266 -16.15 -10.82 -19.67
CA PRO A 266 -17.47 -10.42 -20.19
C PRO A 266 -18.67 -10.96 -19.39
N GLU A 267 -18.49 -12.02 -18.62
CA GLU A 267 -19.54 -12.70 -17.85
C GLU A 267 -19.73 -12.21 -16.40
N LYS A 268 -18.82 -11.40 -15.85
CA LYS A 268 -18.88 -11.01 -14.41
C LYS A 268 -19.92 -9.92 -14.15
N ASP A 269 -21.01 -10.22 -13.49
CA ASP A 269 -21.88 -9.15 -12.97
C ASP A 269 -21.16 -8.39 -11.83
N ILE A 270 -21.26 -7.06 -11.77
CA ILE A 270 -20.49 -6.22 -10.83
C ILE A 270 -21.43 -5.39 -9.99
N TRP A 271 -21.36 -5.56 -8.67
CA TRP A 271 -22.09 -4.78 -7.68
C TRP A 271 -21.11 -3.97 -6.85
N TYR A 272 -21.19 -2.65 -6.96
CA TYR A 272 -20.32 -1.74 -6.23
C TYR A 272 -21.07 -0.98 -5.13
N PHE A 273 -20.76 -1.33 -3.90
CA PHE A 273 -21.26 -0.72 -2.68
C PHE A 273 -20.30 0.36 -2.22
N PHE A 274 -20.71 1.63 -2.35
CA PHE A 274 -19.91 2.76 -1.87
C PHE A 274 -20.57 3.39 -0.65
N GLY A 275 -19.90 3.28 0.50
CA GLY A 275 -20.41 3.77 1.77
C GLY A 275 -19.71 5.03 2.25
N ALA A 276 -20.49 6.01 2.70
CA ALA A 276 -19.96 7.21 3.34
C ALA A 276 -20.85 7.67 4.51
N ARG A 277 -20.36 8.61 5.32
CA ARG A 277 -21.15 9.13 6.46
C ARG A 277 -22.22 10.09 5.96
N THR A 278 -21.77 11.11 5.25
CA THR A 278 -22.59 12.21 4.70
C THR A 278 -22.32 12.36 3.20
N SER A 279 -23.12 13.16 2.51
CA SER A 279 -22.90 13.41 1.07
C SER A 279 -21.56 14.12 0.80
N LYS A 280 -21.00 14.86 1.78
CA LYS A 280 -19.69 15.54 1.66
C LYS A 280 -18.51 14.57 1.56
N ASP A 281 -18.73 13.31 1.92
CA ASP A 281 -17.75 12.23 1.84
C ASP A 281 -17.89 11.44 0.52
N MET A 282 -18.95 11.70 -0.25
CA MET A 282 -19.20 11.07 -1.55
C MET A 282 -18.56 11.87 -2.68
N PHE A 283 -17.99 11.18 -3.64
CA PHE A 283 -17.38 11.77 -4.83
C PHE A 283 -17.50 10.78 -6.01
N TYR A 284 -17.36 11.28 -7.23
CA TYR A 284 -17.54 10.52 -8.49
C TYR A 284 -18.89 9.81 -8.69
N LEU A 285 -19.93 10.12 -7.90
CA LEU A 285 -21.24 9.47 -8.05
C LEU A 285 -21.84 9.65 -9.45
N ASP A 286 -21.68 10.83 -10.05
CA ASP A 286 -22.23 11.09 -11.39
C ASP A 286 -21.46 10.32 -12.47
N GLU A 287 -20.13 10.26 -12.38
CA GLU A 287 -19.29 9.44 -13.26
C GLU A 287 -19.64 7.94 -13.15
N LEU A 288 -19.84 7.43 -11.93
CA LEU A 288 -20.24 6.04 -11.70
C LEU A 288 -21.66 5.74 -12.21
N ARG A 289 -22.59 6.71 -12.10
CA ARG A 289 -23.95 6.58 -12.66
C ARG A 289 -23.92 6.58 -14.19
N GLU A 290 -23.08 7.42 -14.80
CA GLU A 290 -22.86 7.39 -16.25
C GLU A 290 -22.25 6.07 -16.70
N LEU A 291 -21.32 5.51 -15.93
CA LEU A 291 -20.74 4.21 -16.19
C LEU A 291 -21.81 3.11 -16.12
N GLN A 292 -22.66 3.10 -15.08
CA GLN A 292 -23.80 2.18 -14.96
C GLN A 292 -24.75 2.29 -16.16
N ALA A 293 -25.07 3.51 -16.61
CA ALA A 293 -25.96 3.71 -17.76
C ALA A 293 -25.37 3.12 -19.07
N LYS A 294 -24.04 3.13 -19.22
CA LYS A 294 -23.32 2.60 -20.38
C LYS A 294 -22.97 1.12 -20.26
N TRP A 295 -22.97 0.56 -19.04
CA TRP A 295 -22.49 -0.79 -18.76
C TRP A 295 -23.54 -1.59 -17.97
N PRO A 296 -24.47 -2.30 -18.65
CA PRO A 296 -25.65 -2.91 -18.03
C PRO A 296 -25.41 -3.94 -16.92
N ARG A 297 -24.17 -4.42 -16.77
CA ARG A 297 -23.71 -5.39 -15.77
C ARG A 297 -22.96 -4.75 -14.60
N PHE A 298 -22.97 -3.42 -14.52
CA PHE A 298 -22.40 -2.65 -13.43
C PHE A 298 -23.52 -1.98 -12.65
N HIS A 299 -23.62 -2.30 -11.36
CA HIS A 299 -24.66 -1.84 -10.46
C HIS A 299 -24.03 -1.06 -9.30
N LEU A 300 -24.31 0.23 -9.23
CA LEU A 300 -23.87 1.14 -8.17
C LEU A 300 -24.91 1.16 -7.05
N VAL A 301 -24.45 0.90 -5.83
CA VAL A 301 -25.22 1.04 -4.59
C VAL A 301 -24.48 2.02 -3.68
N ALA A 302 -24.89 3.28 -3.69
CA ALA A 302 -24.35 4.30 -2.80
C ALA A 302 -25.19 4.39 -1.52
N ALA A 303 -24.54 4.42 -0.35
CA ALA A 303 -25.23 4.51 0.93
C ALA A 303 -24.62 5.53 1.89
N LEU A 304 -25.49 6.27 2.58
CA LEU A 304 -25.12 7.19 3.65
C LEU A 304 -25.52 6.63 5.01
N SER A 305 -24.57 6.53 5.94
CA SER A 305 -24.88 6.05 7.30
C SER A 305 -25.53 7.10 8.18
N GLU A 306 -25.23 8.38 7.94
CA GLU A 306 -25.71 9.52 8.73
C GLU A 306 -26.13 10.68 7.81
N PRO A 307 -27.09 10.48 6.87
CA PRO A 307 -27.56 11.56 6.02
C PRO A 307 -28.22 12.64 6.87
N SER A 308 -27.84 13.90 6.66
CA SER A 308 -28.53 15.03 7.25
C SER A 308 -29.85 15.29 6.51
N PRO A 309 -30.91 15.75 7.20
CA PRO A 309 -32.18 16.05 6.56
C PRO A 309 -32.10 17.07 5.41
N GLU A 310 -31.09 17.94 5.44
CA GLU A 310 -30.87 19.00 4.44
C GLU A 310 -30.29 18.47 3.12
N GLU A 311 -29.70 17.27 3.12
CA GLU A 311 -29.03 16.69 1.94
C GLU A 311 -29.99 16.06 0.93
N ASN A 312 -31.30 15.96 1.24
CA ASN A 312 -32.34 15.39 0.37
C ASN A 312 -31.95 14.05 -0.28
N TRP A 313 -31.18 13.23 0.43
CA TRP A 313 -30.62 11.98 -0.08
C TRP A 313 -31.72 10.97 -0.43
N GLN A 314 -31.71 10.48 -1.67
CA GLN A 314 -32.68 9.51 -2.20
C GLN A 314 -32.10 8.09 -2.33
N GLY A 315 -30.82 7.90 -2.01
CA GLY A 315 -30.16 6.59 -2.08
C GLY A 315 -30.37 5.76 -0.81
N ASP A 316 -29.62 4.67 -0.70
CA ASP A 316 -29.67 3.81 0.48
C ASP A 316 -29.17 4.53 1.74
N THR A 317 -29.77 4.19 2.88
CA THR A 317 -29.39 4.74 4.19
C THR A 317 -29.05 3.63 5.18
N GLY A 318 -28.10 3.89 6.08
CA GLY A 318 -27.60 2.95 7.08
C GLY A 318 -26.14 2.59 6.87
N LEU A 319 -25.59 1.75 7.75
CA LEU A 319 -24.23 1.27 7.58
C LEU A 319 -24.12 0.45 6.29
N ILE A 320 -23.00 0.58 5.56
CA ILE A 320 -22.80 -0.12 4.29
C ILE A 320 -22.93 -1.64 4.44
N THR A 321 -22.65 -2.18 5.64
CA THR A 321 -22.82 -3.59 5.98
C THR A 321 -24.28 -4.03 5.98
N ASP A 322 -25.19 -3.18 6.44
CA ASP A 322 -26.62 -3.50 6.51
C ASP A 322 -27.25 -3.42 5.12
N VAL A 323 -26.81 -2.43 4.34
CA VAL A 323 -27.17 -2.31 2.91
C VAL A 323 -26.65 -3.53 2.14
N LEU A 324 -25.39 -3.90 2.33
CA LEU A 324 -24.79 -5.09 1.71
C LEU A 324 -25.58 -6.37 2.04
N ASP A 325 -25.87 -6.62 3.33
CA ASP A 325 -26.62 -7.82 3.76
C ASP A 325 -28.00 -7.89 3.10
N ARG A 326 -28.72 -6.76 3.06
CA ARG A 326 -30.04 -6.67 2.43
C ARG A 326 -29.96 -6.95 0.92
N TYR A 327 -29.02 -6.34 0.20
CA TYR A 327 -28.89 -6.54 -1.24
C TYR A 327 -28.49 -7.99 -1.59
N LEU A 328 -27.56 -8.60 -0.84
CA LEU A 328 -27.21 -10.01 -1.03
C LEU A 328 -28.39 -10.95 -0.78
N GLN A 329 -29.32 -10.60 0.12
CA GLN A 329 -30.48 -11.43 0.39
C GLN A 329 -31.62 -11.25 -0.62
N THR A 330 -31.76 -10.07 -1.21
CA THR A 330 -33.00 -9.68 -1.91
C THR A 330 -32.82 -9.28 -3.37
N THR A 331 -31.63 -8.81 -3.77
CA THR A 331 -31.44 -8.10 -5.04
C THR A 331 -30.35 -8.73 -5.90
N VAL A 332 -29.19 -9.01 -5.32
CA VAL A 332 -28.07 -9.63 -6.05
C VAL A 332 -28.45 -11.06 -6.44
N PRO A 333 -28.42 -11.43 -7.73
CA PRO A 333 -28.81 -12.76 -8.16
C PRO A 333 -27.92 -13.84 -7.55
N LYS A 334 -28.55 -14.82 -6.91
CA LYS A 334 -27.92 -16.09 -6.55
C LYS A 334 -27.99 -17.02 -7.75
N ASN A 335 -26.90 -17.11 -8.50
CA ASN A 335 -26.76 -18.05 -9.61
C ASN A 335 -25.67 -19.10 -9.29
N ASP A 336 -25.56 -20.12 -10.14
CA ASP A 336 -24.60 -21.21 -9.96
C ASP A 336 -23.14 -20.75 -10.06
N LYS A 337 -22.89 -19.54 -10.57
CA LYS A 337 -21.55 -18.96 -10.69
C LYS A 337 -21.02 -18.47 -9.33
N GLY A 338 -21.90 -18.19 -8.37
CA GLY A 338 -21.55 -17.71 -7.04
C GLY A 338 -20.99 -16.29 -7.02
N TRP A 339 -20.44 -15.89 -5.87
CA TRP A 339 -19.94 -14.53 -5.62
C TRP A 339 -18.48 -14.53 -5.17
N GLU A 340 -17.79 -13.45 -5.51
CA GLU A 340 -16.46 -13.08 -5.01
C GLU A 340 -16.57 -11.72 -4.31
N GLY A 341 -16.00 -11.61 -3.12
CA GLY A 341 -15.91 -10.36 -2.38
C GLY A 341 -14.65 -9.59 -2.74
N TYR A 342 -14.79 -8.29 -3.02
CA TYR A 342 -13.67 -7.37 -3.24
C TYR A 342 -13.84 -6.17 -2.31
N LEU A 343 -12.91 -5.95 -1.39
CA LEU A 343 -13.07 -4.93 -0.33
C LEU A 343 -11.87 -3.98 -0.31
N CYS A 344 -12.11 -2.67 -0.26
CA CYS A 344 -11.02 -1.71 -0.06
C CYS A 344 -11.43 -0.55 0.84
N GLY A 345 -10.62 -0.27 1.86
CA GLY A 345 -10.88 0.82 2.80
C GLY A 345 -10.31 0.57 4.19
N SER A 346 -11.00 1.10 5.21
CA SER A 346 -10.53 1.00 6.60
C SER A 346 -10.58 -0.44 7.13
N PRO A 347 -9.67 -0.82 8.07
CA PRO A 347 -9.68 -2.11 8.73
C PRO A 347 -11.03 -2.50 9.35
N GLY A 348 -11.71 -1.53 9.99
CA GLY A 348 -13.00 -1.75 10.62
C GLY A 348 -14.09 -2.09 9.61
N MET A 349 -14.16 -1.35 8.51
CA MET A 349 -15.12 -1.60 7.44
C MET A 349 -14.89 -2.97 6.78
N ILE A 350 -13.64 -3.27 6.41
CA ILE A 350 -13.29 -4.54 5.75
C ILE A 350 -13.68 -5.72 6.65
N ASN A 351 -13.29 -5.70 7.93
CA ASN A 351 -13.62 -6.78 8.86
C ASN A 351 -15.14 -6.97 9.01
N ALA A 352 -15.90 -5.88 9.08
CA ALA A 352 -17.35 -5.95 9.19
C ALA A 352 -18.01 -6.51 7.92
N CYS A 353 -17.55 -6.09 6.74
CA CYS A 353 -18.04 -6.61 5.46
C CYS A 353 -17.68 -8.09 5.25
N ILE A 354 -16.49 -8.54 5.66
CA ILE A 354 -16.12 -9.98 5.62
C ILE A 354 -17.14 -10.82 6.40
N ASN A 355 -17.56 -10.38 7.59
CA ASN A 355 -18.56 -11.10 8.38
C ASN A 355 -19.91 -11.20 7.66
N VAL A 356 -20.36 -10.12 7.02
CA VAL A 356 -21.59 -10.11 6.21
C VAL A 356 -21.46 -11.03 5.00
N MET A 357 -20.34 -10.98 4.28
CA MET A 357 -20.09 -11.84 3.11
C MET A 357 -20.08 -13.32 3.50
N LYS A 358 -19.40 -13.69 4.59
CA LYS A 358 -19.38 -15.07 5.12
C LYS A 358 -20.76 -15.54 5.57
N LYS A 359 -21.52 -14.69 6.26
CA LYS A 359 -22.92 -14.95 6.65
C LYS A 359 -23.80 -15.26 5.42
N ASN A 360 -23.53 -14.63 4.28
CA ASN A 360 -24.27 -14.82 3.04
C ASN A 360 -23.67 -15.89 2.10
N GLY A 361 -22.68 -16.67 2.56
CA GLY A 361 -22.16 -17.84 1.85
C GLY A 361 -20.94 -17.60 0.97
N ILE A 362 -20.31 -16.42 1.01
CA ILE A 362 -19.02 -16.18 0.36
C ILE A 362 -17.92 -16.77 1.25
N THR A 363 -17.16 -17.72 0.73
CA THR A 363 -16.06 -18.35 1.46
C THR A 363 -14.85 -17.44 1.55
N GLU A 364 -14.02 -17.62 2.57
CA GLU A 364 -12.91 -16.71 2.87
C GLU A 364 -11.84 -16.67 1.77
N ASP A 365 -11.62 -17.77 1.07
CA ASP A 365 -10.75 -17.88 -0.10
C ASP A 365 -11.25 -17.10 -1.33
N LYS A 366 -12.51 -16.67 -1.31
CA LYS A 366 -13.14 -15.83 -2.36
C LYS A 366 -13.35 -14.39 -1.92
N ILE A 367 -12.77 -13.98 -0.79
CA ILE A 367 -12.82 -12.59 -0.31
C ILE A 367 -11.43 -11.97 -0.42
N TYR A 368 -11.28 -11.07 -1.38
CA TYR A 368 -10.06 -10.33 -1.65
C TYR A 368 -10.18 -8.93 -1.06
N TYR A 369 -9.11 -8.42 -0.46
CA TYR A 369 -9.14 -7.09 0.13
C TYR A 369 -7.81 -6.35 0.05
N ASP A 370 -7.91 -5.03 -0.05
CA ASP A 370 -6.82 -4.08 0.07
C ASP A 370 -7.05 -3.19 1.30
N LYS A 371 -6.26 -3.41 2.35
CA LYS A 371 -6.47 -2.86 3.69
C LYS A 371 -5.55 -1.67 3.93
N PHE A 372 -6.14 -0.48 4.07
CA PHE A 372 -5.38 0.74 4.34
C PHE A 372 -5.14 0.89 5.85
N ALA A 373 -3.94 0.54 6.30
CA ALA A 373 -3.55 0.53 7.72
C ALA A 373 -2.53 1.63 8.05
#